data_AF-A0A8I0A450-F1
#
_entry.id   AF-A0A8I0A450-F1
#
_cell.length_a   1.000
_cell.length_b   1.000
_cell.length_c   1.000
_cell.angle_alpha   90.00
_cell.angle_beta   90.00
_cell.angle_gamma   90.00
#
_symmetry.space_group_name_H-M   'P 1'
#
loop_
_entity.id
_entity.type
_entity.pdbx_description
1 polymer ?
#
loop_
_entity_poly.entity_id
_entity_poly.type
_entity_poly.pdbx_seq_one_letter_code
_entity_poly.pdbx_strand_id
1 'polypeptide(L)'
;MFDFFKKKKKKENVKIDEQLKAKDISEAEKSSENSEKYMYDFKVANTDFYESISEKSEQNSYIEVKEKSYTEEEIHKIIVQQILRVIDSGQDFNSMQSAAEEACKIIGKEHIQLISTYIKDKVSKPTYMKGKFDELGQWPIAVENSVLSILYSFKEDGVDELLKIVDNGGNSCLKAINLLCKLAGKGIEIEKIVDSLIYLMKSFNEEDKYKVLGYFSQIKGYGKIERLYELYYKKFILEGNLDAAYDIILNLINIRERYTREQLIFIKALALFDSELDMEMILKGENGRVSFENIDEKLRIKAAISFYSLNKMDSEINDRLYYLKNNSLDSELRAFLSETLE
;
A
#
# COMPACT_ATOMS: atom_id res chain seq x y z
N MET A 1 7.19 -7.04 38.09
CA MET A 1 8.61 -7.43 38.24
C MET A 1 8.67 -8.95 38.24
N PHE A 2 8.94 -9.58 37.09
CA PHE A 2 9.43 -10.96 37.01
C PHE A 2 10.27 -11.08 35.74
N ASP A 3 11.58 -11.14 35.94
CA ASP A 3 12.61 -11.46 34.97
C ASP A 3 12.62 -12.95 34.67
N PHE A 4 12.65 -13.33 33.39
CA PHE A 4 13.12 -14.65 32.96
C PHE A 4 13.89 -14.54 31.64
N PHE A 5 15.12 -14.02 31.72
CA PHE A 5 16.14 -14.32 30.72
C PHE A 5 17.06 -15.43 31.24
N LYS A 6 17.08 -16.56 30.53
CA LYS A 6 18.33 -17.32 30.27
C LYS A 6 18.20 -18.15 28.98
N LYS A 7 18.84 -17.61 27.92
CA LYS A 7 19.40 -18.29 26.73
C LYS A 7 20.09 -19.61 27.14
N LYS A 8 20.21 -20.68 26.34
CA LYS A 8 20.45 -20.83 24.88
C LYS A 8 20.43 -22.34 24.55
N LYS A 9 19.97 -22.72 23.34
CA LYS A 9 20.78 -23.53 22.40
C LYS A 9 20.31 -23.27 20.97
N LYS A 10 21.23 -22.70 20.18
CA LYS A 10 21.19 -22.55 18.73
C LYS A 10 21.08 -23.93 18.06
N LYS A 11 20.30 -24.02 16.98
CA LYS A 11 20.68 -24.72 15.73
C LYS A 11 19.83 -24.23 14.54
N GLU A 12 20.54 -23.59 13.61
CA GLU A 12 20.29 -23.52 12.16
C GLU A 12 19.14 -22.65 11.58
N ASN A 13 19.15 -21.34 11.86
CA ASN A 13 18.46 -20.30 11.08
C ASN A 13 19.27 -19.83 9.84
N VAL A 14 19.95 -20.71 9.11
CA VAL A 14 20.89 -20.30 8.03
C VAL A 14 20.60 -20.96 6.68
N LYS A 15 19.43 -21.59 6.46
CA LYS A 15 19.13 -22.26 5.17
C LYS A 15 17.81 -21.88 4.48
N ILE A 16 16.96 -21.06 5.08
CA ILE A 16 15.71 -20.59 4.43
C ILE A 16 15.98 -19.36 3.55
N ASP A 17 16.88 -18.47 3.98
CA ASP A 17 17.24 -17.26 3.21
C ASP A 17 18.03 -17.55 1.91
N GLU A 18 18.69 -18.71 1.80
CA GLU A 18 19.41 -19.11 0.58
C GLU A 18 18.49 -19.84 -0.43
N GLN A 19 17.42 -20.50 0.02
CA GLN A 19 16.41 -21.08 -0.89
C GLN A 19 15.57 -20.00 -1.57
N LEU A 20 15.35 -18.85 -0.91
CA LEU A 20 14.69 -17.67 -1.49
C LEU A 20 15.56 -16.86 -2.47
N LYS A 21 16.85 -17.19 -2.68
CA LYS A 21 17.80 -16.33 -3.39
C LYS A 21 18.35 -16.82 -4.74
N ALA A 22 17.91 -17.94 -5.32
CA ALA A 22 18.44 -18.32 -6.64
C ALA A 22 17.54 -19.13 -7.59
N LYS A 23 16.47 -19.79 -7.13
CA LYS A 23 15.63 -20.60 -8.05
C LYS A 23 14.25 -20.00 -8.35
N ASP A 24 13.55 -19.44 -7.36
CA ASP A 24 12.16 -19.00 -7.57
C ASP A 24 12.02 -17.66 -8.29
N ILE A 25 13.09 -16.87 -8.41
CA ILE A 25 13.11 -15.64 -9.21
C ILE A 25 13.52 -15.92 -10.67
N SER A 26 14.29 -16.99 -10.94
CA SER A 26 14.68 -17.36 -12.32
C SER A 26 13.66 -18.28 -13.01
N GLU A 27 12.87 -19.05 -12.26
CA GLU A 27 11.70 -19.75 -12.81
C GLU A 27 10.55 -18.79 -13.17
N ALA A 28 10.53 -17.58 -12.60
CA ALA A 28 9.63 -16.51 -13.01
C ALA A 28 9.96 -15.95 -14.42
N GLU A 29 11.20 -16.14 -14.90
CA GLU A 29 11.60 -15.75 -16.26
C GLU A 29 11.33 -16.87 -17.30
N LYS A 30 11.32 -18.15 -16.88
CA LYS A 30 11.20 -19.32 -17.79
C LYS A 30 9.80 -19.96 -17.87
N SER A 31 8.89 -19.67 -16.94
CA SER A 31 7.50 -20.16 -17.00
C SER A 31 6.56 -19.26 -17.82
N SER A 32 7.11 -18.21 -18.45
CA SER A 32 6.44 -17.37 -19.45
C SER A 32 6.09 -18.12 -20.75
N GLU A 33 6.63 -19.33 -20.97
CA GLU A 33 6.49 -20.06 -22.25
C GLU A 33 5.46 -21.20 -22.25
N ASN A 34 4.84 -21.58 -21.13
CA ASN A 34 3.81 -22.63 -21.14
C ASN A 34 2.67 -22.34 -20.15
N SER A 35 1.76 -21.45 -20.55
CA SER A 35 0.38 -21.52 -20.09
C SER A 35 -0.51 -21.83 -21.30
N GLU A 36 -1.18 -22.97 -21.26
CA GLU A 36 -2.08 -23.44 -22.30
C GLU A 36 -3.24 -22.45 -22.48
N LYS A 37 -3.15 -21.70 -23.58
CA LYS A 37 -4.19 -21.32 -24.53
C LYS A 37 -5.65 -21.47 -24.05
N TYR A 38 -6.20 -20.39 -23.49
CA TYR A 38 -7.60 -20.06 -23.70
C TYR A 38 -7.67 -18.89 -24.70
N MET A 39 -8.04 -19.20 -25.95
CA MET A 39 -8.34 -18.21 -26.97
C MET A 39 -9.64 -17.47 -26.61
N TYR A 40 -9.57 -16.15 -26.49
CA TYR A 40 -10.69 -15.27 -26.79
C TYR A 40 -10.23 -14.29 -27.87
N ASP A 41 -10.86 -14.37 -29.04
CA ASP A 41 -10.62 -13.49 -30.17
C ASP A 41 -11.13 -12.08 -29.84
N PHE A 42 -10.23 -11.11 -29.85
CA PHE A 42 -10.59 -9.72 -30.09
C PHE A 42 -9.60 -9.12 -31.09
N LYS A 43 -10.05 -8.92 -32.34
CA LYS A 43 -9.30 -8.17 -33.35
C LYS A 43 -9.49 -6.69 -33.09
N VAL A 44 -8.39 -5.98 -32.87
CA VAL A 44 -8.29 -4.55 -33.22
C VAL A 44 -7.02 -4.38 -34.03
N ALA A 45 -7.20 -3.98 -35.29
CA ALA A 45 -6.12 -3.69 -36.23
C ALA A 45 -5.66 -2.24 -36.07
N ASN A 46 -4.33 -2.04 -36.04
CA ASN A 46 -3.53 -1.08 -36.82
C ASN A 46 -2.24 -0.75 -36.05
N THR A 47 -1.09 -1.32 -36.44
CA THR A 47 -0.06 -0.75 -37.35
C THR A 47 0.60 0.54 -36.87
N ASP A 48 1.86 0.37 -36.49
CA ASP A 48 3.04 1.19 -36.79
C ASP A 48 3.03 2.68 -36.47
N PHE A 49 3.74 3.09 -35.41
CA PHE A 49 4.38 4.40 -35.39
C PHE A 49 5.59 4.48 -34.43
N TYR A 50 6.72 3.89 -34.83
CA TYR A 50 8.04 4.36 -34.39
C TYR A 50 9.08 3.93 -35.43
N GLU A 51 9.32 4.79 -36.42
CA GLU A 51 10.66 4.96 -36.97
C GLU A 51 10.73 6.19 -37.89
N SER A 52 11.78 6.99 -37.67
CA SER A 52 12.33 8.05 -38.53
C SER A 52 11.50 9.34 -38.72
N ILE A 53 12.07 10.46 -38.29
CA ILE A 53 12.62 11.50 -39.18
C ILE A 53 13.45 12.48 -38.33
N SER A 54 14.75 12.54 -38.63
CA SER A 54 15.62 13.67 -38.33
C SER A 54 15.42 14.77 -39.36
N GLU A 55 15.47 16.02 -38.90
CA GLU A 55 15.83 17.25 -39.61
C GLU A 55 15.05 17.64 -40.89
N LYS A 56 14.30 18.74 -40.81
CA LYS A 56 14.69 20.02 -41.44
C LYS A 56 13.77 21.18 -41.02
N SER A 57 14.43 22.31 -40.84
CA SER A 57 13.96 23.66 -40.59
C SER A 57 12.75 24.11 -41.40
N GLU A 58 11.83 24.85 -40.78
CA GLU A 58 11.25 26.05 -41.36
C GLU A 58 10.82 27.04 -40.26
N GLN A 59 11.34 28.25 -40.38
CA GLN A 59 11.10 29.39 -39.52
C GLN A 59 9.62 29.74 -39.50
N ASN A 60 9.00 29.78 -38.33
CA ASN A 60 7.83 30.62 -38.11
C ASN A 60 7.93 31.22 -36.71
N SER A 61 7.89 32.55 -36.71
CA SER A 61 8.01 33.45 -35.56
C SER A 61 6.94 33.14 -34.50
N TYR A 62 7.35 32.46 -33.43
CA TYR A 62 6.64 32.51 -32.17
C TYR A 62 7.24 33.64 -31.34
N ILE A 63 6.37 34.53 -30.90
CA ILE A 63 6.66 35.54 -29.90
C ILE A 63 7.21 34.79 -28.68
N GLU A 64 8.50 34.99 -28.39
CA GLU A 64 9.13 34.53 -27.15
C GLU A 64 8.33 35.09 -25.97
N VAL A 65 7.49 34.25 -25.37
CA VAL A 65 7.09 34.45 -23.98
C VAL A 65 8.37 34.22 -23.20
N LYS A 66 9.06 35.31 -22.84
CA LYS A 66 10.24 35.27 -21.97
C LYS A 66 9.88 34.45 -20.74
N GLU A 67 10.36 33.22 -20.68
CA GLU A 67 10.48 32.47 -19.43
C GLU A 67 11.26 33.38 -18.48
N LYS A 68 10.59 33.87 -17.43
CA LYS A 68 11.29 34.55 -16.34
C LYS A 68 12.20 33.50 -15.72
N SER A 69 13.50 33.53 -16.02
CA SER A 69 14.45 32.71 -15.28
C SER A 69 14.54 33.26 -13.87
N TYR A 70 13.87 32.60 -12.92
CA TYR A 70 13.99 32.93 -11.51
C TYR A 70 15.38 32.56 -11.01
N THR A 71 15.90 33.34 -10.08
CA THR A 71 17.11 32.99 -9.32
C THR A 71 16.79 31.90 -8.29
N GLU A 72 17.79 31.16 -7.81
CA GLU A 72 17.59 30.12 -6.78
C GLU A 72 16.93 30.67 -5.50
N GLU A 73 17.24 31.91 -5.11
CA GLU A 73 16.65 32.58 -3.95
C GLU A 73 15.18 32.93 -4.16
N GLU A 74 14.80 33.33 -5.38
CA GLU A 74 13.41 33.61 -5.73
C GLU A 74 12.58 32.32 -5.74
N ILE A 75 13.14 31.23 -6.29
CA ILE A 75 12.50 29.90 -6.29
C ILE A 75 12.34 29.41 -4.84
N HIS A 76 13.36 29.57 -4.00
CA HIS A 76 13.27 29.24 -2.58
C HIS A 76 12.11 29.99 -1.90
N LYS A 77 12.01 31.30 -2.14
CA LYS A 77 10.94 32.13 -1.57
C LYS A 77 9.56 31.68 -2.06
N ILE A 78 9.42 31.35 -3.34
CA ILE A 78 8.18 30.83 -3.92
C ILE A 78 7.79 29.51 -3.24
N ILE A 79 8.70 28.53 -3.14
CA ILE A 79 8.44 27.22 -2.53
C ILE A 79 8.02 27.38 -1.07
N VAL A 80 8.74 28.19 -0.28
CA VAL A 80 8.41 28.45 1.13
C VAL A 80 7.02 29.06 1.25
N GLN A 81 6.69 30.06 0.42
CA GLN A 81 5.36 30.68 0.43
C GLN A 81 4.25 29.68 0.11
N GLN A 82 4.46 28.80 -0.87
CA GLN A 82 3.48 27.78 -1.21
C GLN A 82 3.31 26.73 -0.10
N ILE A 83 4.40 26.28 0.52
CA ILE A 83 4.33 25.36 1.67
C ILE A 83 3.50 25.98 2.80
N LEU A 84 3.76 27.25 3.15
CA LEU A 84 3.02 27.96 4.20
C LEU A 84 1.52 28.10 3.86
N ARG A 85 1.19 28.35 2.58
CA ARG A 85 -0.20 28.43 2.13
C ARG A 85 -0.94 27.11 2.26
N VAL A 86 -0.27 25.99 1.97
CA VAL A 86 -0.83 24.64 2.16
C VAL A 86 -1.04 24.36 3.65
N ILE A 87 -0.09 24.74 4.51
CA ILE A 87 -0.23 24.63 5.98
C ILE A 87 -1.44 25.43 6.48
N ASP A 88 -1.60 26.67 6.03
CA ASP A 88 -2.72 27.53 6.44
C ASP A 88 -4.09 26.99 6.00
N SER A 89 -4.12 26.24 4.89
CA SER A 89 -5.33 25.61 4.35
C SER A 89 -5.71 24.30 5.07
N GLY A 90 -4.88 23.83 6.01
CA GLY A 90 -5.00 22.53 6.68
C GLY A 90 -6.15 22.36 7.68
N GLN A 91 -7.20 23.19 7.64
CA GLN A 91 -8.39 22.98 8.48
C GLN A 91 -9.30 21.86 7.94
N ASP A 92 -9.25 21.58 6.63
CA ASP A 92 -9.93 20.44 6.03
C ASP A 92 -9.10 19.83 4.88
N PHE A 93 -9.33 18.55 4.57
CA PHE A 93 -8.55 17.80 3.56
C PHE A 93 -8.72 18.36 2.14
N ASN A 94 -9.92 18.82 1.77
CA ASN A 94 -10.21 19.29 0.42
C ASN A 94 -9.52 20.63 0.14
N SER A 95 -9.53 21.53 1.11
CA SER A 95 -8.85 22.82 1.09
C SER A 95 -7.33 22.63 0.99
N MET A 96 -6.77 21.69 1.76
CA MET A 96 -5.35 21.35 1.66
C MET A 96 -4.98 20.80 0.27
N GLN A 97 -5.79 19.90 -0.28
CA GLN A 97 -5.58 19.33 -1.61
C GLN A 97 -5.65 20.39 -2.71
N SER A 98 -6.65 21.28 -2.67
CA SER A 98 -6.77 22.39 -3.62
C SER A 98 -5.59 23.36 -3.53
N ALA A 99 -5.12 23.67 -2.33
CA ALA A 99 -3.95 24.52 -2.13
C ALA A 99 -2.67 23.86 -2.67
N ALA A 100 -2.52 22.54 -2.49
CA ALA A 100 -1.39 21.79 -3.01
C ALA A 100 -1.37 21.76 -4.55
N GLU A 101 -2.53 21.60 -5.19
CA GLU A 101 -2.66 21.66 -6.65
C GLU A 101 -2.31 23.04 -7.23
N GLU A 102 -2.69 24.12 -6.54
CA GLU A 102 -2.31 25.47 -6.92
C GLU A 102 -0.80 25.71 -6.72
N ALA A 103 -0.25 25.21 -5.62
CA ALA A 103 1.19 25.26 -5.35
C ALA A 103 1.99 24.56 -6.46
N CYS A 104 1.54 23.40 -6.96
CA CYS A 104 2.20 22.71 -8.07
C CYS A 104 2.28 23.57 -9.34
N LYS A 105 1.18 24.27 -9.68
CA LYS A 105 1.12 25.15 -10.85
C LYS A 105 2.05 26.36 -10.72
N ILE A 106 2.18 26.89 -9.50
CA ILE A 106 3.01 28.07 -9.22
C ILE A 106 4.49 27.72 -9.15
N ILE A 107 4.85 26.57 -8.56
CA ILE A 107 6.24 26.13 -8.42
C ILE A 107 6.79 25.65 -9.77
N GLY A 108 5.97 24.99 -10.59
CA GLY A 108 6.42 24.43 -11.87
C GLY A 108 7.14 23.09 -11.71
N LYS A 109 7.12 22.28 -12.78
CA LYS A 109 7.71 20.92 -12.79
C LYS A 109 9.23 20.98 -12.77
N GLU A 110 9.81 22.02 -13.35
CA GLU A 110 11.24 22.32 -13.41
C GLU A 110 11.91 22.43 -12.03
N HIS A 111 11.12 22.70 -10.98
CA HIS A 111 11.63 22.90 -9.62
C HIS A 111 11.23 21.79 -8.64
N ILE A 112 10.62 20.70 -9.13
CA ILE A 112 10.10 19.62 -8.28
C ILE A 112 11.17 18.97 -7.40
N GLN A 113 12.40 18.83 -7.93
CA GLN A 113 13.52 18.19 -7.24
C GLN A 113 13.97 18.96 -5.98
N LEU A 114 13.67 20.26 -5.91
CA LEU A 114 14.03 21.10 -4.76
C LEU A 114 13.06 20.89 -3.59
N ILE A 115 11.82 20.49 -3.86
CA ILE A 115 10.71 20.42 -2.91
C ILE A 115 10.98 19.37 -1.82
N SER A 116 11.49 18.20 -2.20
CA SER A 116 11.80 17.11 -1.25
C SER A 116 12.82 17.53 -0.18
N THR A 117 13.68 18.51 -0.49
CA THR A 117 14.69 19.02 0.46
C THR A 117 14.09 19.81 1.64
N TYR A 118 12.82 20.21 1.58
CA TYR A 118 12.15 20.99 2.62
C TYR A 118 11.57 20.13 3.75
N ILE A 119 11.58 18.81 3.62
CA ILE A 119 11.13 17.88 4.68
C ILE A 119 12.00 17.99 5.96
N LYS A 120 13.28 18.34 5.83
CA LYS A 120 14.26 18.39 6.93
C LYS A 120 14.38 19.78 7.58
N ASP A 121 13.26 20.38 7.99
CA ASP A 121 13.22 21.63 8.78
C ASP A 121 13.79 22.89 8.11
N LYS A 122 13.62 23.05 6.79
CA LYS A 122 14.02 24.28 6.08
C LYS A 122 13.00 25.43 6.16
N VAL A 123 11.83 25.19 6.74
CA VAL A 123 10.75 26.18 6.82
C VAL A 123 10.60 26.63 8.27
N SER A 124 11.03 27.86 8.56
CA SER A 124 10.84 28.47 9.87
C SER A 124 9.38 28.88 10.08
N LYS A 125 8.88 28.70 11.30
CA LYS A 125 7.53 29.10 11.70
C LYS A 125 7.37 30.63 11.62
N PRO A 126 6.46 31.15 10.78
CA PRO A 126 6.23 32.58 10.70
C PRO A 126 5.58 33.13 11.97
N THR A 127 5.85 34.40 12.28
CA THR A 127 5.32 35.07 13.48
C THR A 127 3.78 35.14 13.49
N TYR A 128 3.15 35.22 12.31
CA TYR A 128 1.69 35.25 12.18
C TYR A 128 1.00 33.91 12.50
N MET A 129 1.76 32.80 12.53
CA MET A 129 1.26 31.47 12.95
C MET A 129 1.55 31.17 14.42
N LYS A 130 1.97 32.15 15.22
CA LYS A 130 2.14 32.01 16.67
C LYS A 130 0.78 31.66 17.30
N GLY A 131 0.70 30.60 18.10
CA GLY A 131 -0.58 30.07 18.60
C GLY A 131 -1.08 28.81 17.86
N LYS A 132 -0.56 28.50 16.67
CA LYS A 132 -0.89 27.29 15.89
C LYS A 132 0.31 26.36 15.84
N PHE A 133 0.14 25.05 15.97
CA PHE A 133 1.26 24.08 15.95
C PHE A 133 2.33 24.39 17.02
N ASP A 134 1.88 24.63 18.26
CA ASP A 134 2.76 25.05 19.38
C ASP A 134 3.30 23.87 20.19
N GLU A 135 2.72 22.66 20.08
CA GLU A 135 3.28 21.49 20.75
C GLU A 135 4.58 21.05 20.05
N LEU A 136 5.47 20.44 20.84
CA LEU A 136 6.77 19.97 20.37
C LEU A 136 6.59 19.03 19.17
N GLY A 137 7.23 19.37 18.03
CA GLY A 137 7.22 18.56 16.81
C GLY A 137 6.01 18.76 15.89
N GLN A 138 4.97 19.49 16.29
CA GLN A 138 3.81 19.74 15.42
C GLN A 138 4.18 20.52 14.16
N TRP A 139 5.07 21.51 14.28
CA TRP A 139 5.49 22.33 13.16
C TRP A 139 6.25 21.54 12.07
N PRO A 140 7.32 20.77 12.39
CA PRO A 140 7.96 19.86 11.43
C PRO A 140 6.99 18.91 10.73
N ILE A 141 6.01 18.35 11.47
CA ILE A 141 5.00 17.45 10.89
C ILE A 141 4.09 18.19 9.90
N ALA A 142 3.67 19.41 10.22
CA ALA A 142 2.85 20.23 9.32
C ALA A 142 3.58 20.58 8.02
N VAL A 143 4.87 20.91 8.12
CA VAL A 143 5.75 21.15 6.97
C VAL A 143 5.89 19.88 6.13
N GLU A 144 6.22 18.75 6.76
CA GLU A 144 6.36 17.45 6.08
C GLU A 144 5.09 17.07 5.32
N ASN A 145 3.92 17.12 5.97
CA ASN A 145 2.65 16.76 5.35
C ASN A 145 2.31 17.68 4.16
N SER A 146 2.66 18.97 4.26
CA SER A 146 2.42 19.94 3.18
C SER A 146 3.34 19.69 1.98
N VAL A 147 4.63 19.43 2.24
CA VAL A 147 5.61 19.07 1.20
C VAL A 147 5.16 17.79 0.48
N LEU A 148 4.78 16.75 1.22
CA LEU A 148 4.29 15.50 0.64
C LEU A 148 3.00 15.69 -0.17
N SER A 149 2.09 16.55 0.28
CA SER A 149 0.84 16.85 -0.45
C SER A 149 1.09 17.58 -1.76
N ILE A 150 2.05 18.51 -1.78
CA ILE A 150 2.51 19.18 -3.00
C ILE A 150 3.13 18.15 -3.95
N LEU A 151 4.07 17.32 -3.48
CA LEU A 151 4.69 16.27 -4.31
C LEU A 151 3.66 15.31 -4.90
N TYR A 152 2.69 14.87 -4.10
CA TYR A 152 1.59 14.03 -4.58
C TYR A 152 0.73 14.72 -5.65
N SER A 153 0.55 16.03 -5.56
CA SER A 153 -0.26 16.81 -6.51
C SER A 153 0.42 17.01 -7.87
N PHE A 154 1.73 16.74 -7.97
CA PHE A 154 2.46 16.67 -9.24
C PHE A 154 2.20 15.38 -10.05
N LYS A 155 1.44 14.41 -9.52
CA LYS A 155 1.04 13.17 -10.24
C LYS A 155 2.25 12.41 -10.80
N GLU A 156 2.32 12.16 -12.11
CA GLU A 156 3.41 11.40 -12.75
C GLU A 156 4.79 11.99 -12.38
N ASP A 157 4.93 13.31 -12.44
CA ASP A 157 6.22 13.98 -12.19
C ASP A 157 6.66 13.85 -10.73
N GLY A 158 5.71 13.72 -9.80
CA GLY A 158 5.96 13.57 -8.37
C GLY A 158 6.46 12.19 -7.94
N VAL A 159 6.32 11.17 -8.79
CA VAL A 159 6.63 9.78 -8.44
C VAL A 159 8.12 9.62 -8.09
N ASP A 160 9.03 10.18 -8.87
CA ASP A 160 10.46 10.05 -8.64
C ASP A 160 10.92 10.70 -7.34
N GLU A 161 10.37 11.88 -7.02
CA GLU A 161 10.70 12.57 -5.78
C GLU A 161 10.14 11.86 -4.54
N LEU A 162 8.94 11.29 -4.64
CA LEU A 162 8.39 10.44 -3.58
C LEU A 162 9.22 9.17 -3.39
N LEU A 163 9.67 8.51 -4.47
CA LEU A 163 10.53 7.33 -4.38
C LEU A 163 11.89 7.65 -3.73
N LYS A 164 12.49 8.81 -4.03
CA LYS A 164 13.72 9.27 -3.34
C LYS A 164 13.50 9.46 -1.84
N ILE A 165 12.32 9.93 -1.42
CA ILE A 165 11.98 10.04 0.01
C ILE A 165 11.91 8.66 0.66
N VAL A 166 11.33 7.67 -0.02
CA VAL A 166 11.29 6.28 0.47
C VAL A 166 12.69 5.69 0.62
N ASP A 167 13.54 5.87 -0.40
CA ASP A 167 14.92 5.35 -0.41
C ASP A 167 15.79 5.96 0.69
N ASN A 168 15.61 7.25 0.97
CA ASN A 168 16.29 7.95 2.08
C ASN A 168 15.84 7.47 3.49
N GLY A 169 14.72 6.77 3.58
CA GLY A 169 14.14 6.28 4.84
C GLY A 169 13.67 7.38 5.79
N GLY A 170 13.45 6.99 7.06
CA GLY A 170 13.00 7.88 8.13
C GLY A 170 11.48 7.98 8.28
N ASN A 171 11.02 8.95 9.06
CA ASN A 171 9.62 9.06 9.49
C ASN A 171 8.62 9.27 8.34
N SER A 172 9.07 9.92 7.25
CA SER A 172 8.23 10.23 6.10
C SER A 172 8.08 9.05 5.13
N CYS A 173 8.88 7.99 5.29
CA CYS A 173 8.94 6.85 4.35
C CYS A 173 7.57 6.20 4.14
N LEU A 174 6.91 5.74 5.21
CA LEU A 174 5.61 5.07 5.08
C LEU A 174 4.52 5.99 4.53
N LYS A 175 4.58 7.30 4.83
CA LYS A 175 3.64 8.29 4.26
C LYS A 175 3.85 8.44 2.76
N ALA A 176 5.10 8.53 2.31
CA ALA A 176 5.44 8.59 0.89
C ALA A 176 4.99 7.32 0.15
N ILE A 177 5.20 6.13 0.74
CA ILE A 177 4.69 4.87 0.17
C ILE A 177 3.18 4.88 0.03
N ASN A 178 2.45 5.32 1.06
CA ASN A 178 0.99 5.40 0.98
C ASN A 178 0.54 6.34 -0.16
N LEU A 179 1.19 7.49 -0.34
CA LEU A 179 0.89 8.40 -1.46
C LEU A 179 1.22 7.79 -2.82
N LEU A 180 2.33 7.08 -2.95
CA LEU A 180 2.68 6.31 -4.15
C LEU A 180 1.62 5.26 -4.47
N CYS A 181 1.16 4.48 -3.48
CA CYS A 181 0.09 3.50 -3.67
C CYS A 181 -1.24 4.16 -4.06
N LYS A 182 -1.55 5.36 -3.54
CA LYS A 182 -2.72 6.15 -3.98
C LYS A 182 -2.61 6.61 -5.44
N LEU A 183 -1.42 7.01 -5.90
CA LEU A 183 -1.18 7.36 -7.31
C LEU A 183 -1.35 6.13 -8.20
N ALA A 184 -0.72 5.01 -7.83
CA ALA A 184 -0.86 3.75 -8.56
C ALA A 184 -2.32 3.24 -8.59
N GLY A 185 -3.08 3.40 -7.50
CA GLY A 185 -4.51 3.08 -7.46
C GLY A 185 -5.37 3.95 -8.39
N LYS A 186 -4.88 5.14 -8.79
CA LYS A 186 -5.49 6.01 -9.81
C LYS A 186 -4.99 5.70 -11.23
N GLY A 187 -4.13 4.70 -11.41
CA GLY A 187 -3.57 4.31 -12.70
C GLY A 187 -2.30 5.06 -13.12
N ILE A 188 -1.72 5.86 -12.23
CA ILE A 188 -0.49 6.64 -12.50
C ILE A 188 0.73 5.77 -12.21
N GLU A 189 1.61 5.57 -13.20
CA GLU A 189 2.92 4.94 -13.04
C GLU A 189 2.91 3.60 -12.27
N ILE A 190 1.85 2.78 -12.45
CA ILE A 190 1.61 1.57 -11.62
C ILE A 190 2.84 0.67 -11.60
N GLU A 191 3.39 0.35 -12.77
CA GLU A 191 4.51 -0.58 -12.88
C GLU A 191 5.77 -0.05 -12.18
N LYS A 192 6.14 1.19 -12.47
CA LYS A 192 7.30 1.86 -11.86
C LYS A 192 7.17 1.92 -10.34
N ILE A 193 6.00 2.30 -9.84
CA ILE A 193 5.75 2.39 -8.40
C ILE A 193 5.85 1.01 -7.74
N VAL A 194 5.15 0.02 -8.28
CA VAL A 194 5.09 -1.32 -7.68
C VAL A 194 6.45 -1.99 -7.68
N ASP A 195 7.17 -1.94 -8.81
CA ASP A 195 8.49 -2.57 -8.91
C ASP A 195 9.51 -1.93 -7.97
N SER A 196 9.50 -0.58 -7.90
CA SER A 196 10.39 0.16 -7.00
C SER A 196 10.08 -0.16 -5.53
N LEU A 197 8.79 -0.17 -5.15
CA LEU A 197 8.40 -0.47 -3.78
C LEU A 197 8.70 -1.92 -3.39
N ILE A 198 8.45 -2.90 -4.28
CA ILE A 198 8.81 -4.31 -4.03
C ILE A 198 10.33 -4.45 -3.84
N TYR A 199 11.13 -3.72 -4.63
CA TYR A 199 12.58 -3.71 -4.47
C TYR A 199 12.99 -3.15 -3.10
N LEU A 200 12.47 -1.98 -2.72
CA LEU A 200 12.78 -1.30 -1.46
C LEU A 200 12.29 -2.08 -0.23
N MET A 201 11.15 -2.76 -0.31
CA MET A 201 10.60 -3.59 0.77
C MET A 201 11.55 -4.68 1.26
N LYS A 202 12.55 -5.09 0.45
CA LYS A 202 13.56 -6.08 0.86
C LYS A 202 14.38 -5.62 2.06
N SER A 203 14.60 -4.30 2.22
CA SER A 203 15.39 -3.73 3.32
C SER A 203 14.55 -3.43 4.58
N PHE A 204 13.22 -3.54 4.49
CA PHE A 204 12.32 -3.18 5.58
C PHE A 204 12.26 -4.27 6.65
N ASN A 205 11.92 -3.86 7.88
CA ASN A 205 11.55 -4.80 8.93
C ASN A 205 10.16 -5.43 8.62
N GLU A 206 9.80 -6.50 9.32
CA GLU A 206 8.53 -7.21 9.06
C GLU A 206 7.29 -6.35 9.33
N GLU A 207 7.32 -5.47 10.34
CA GLU A 207 6.19 -4.59 10.67
C GLU A 207 5.92 -3.60 9.54
N ASP A 208 6.96 -2.98 9.00
CA ASP A 208 6.85 -2.02 7.90
C ASP A 208 6.48 -2.72 6.59
N LYS A 209 7.01 -3.92 6.32
CA LYS A 209 6.55 -4.74 5.18
C LYS A 209 5.04 -4.98 5.25
N TYR A 210 4.52 -5.29 6.43
CA TYR A 210 3.09 -5.51 6.63
C TYR A 210 2.26 -4.26 6.35
N LYS A 211 2.71 -3.08 6.82
CA LYS A 211 2.07 -1.80 6.50
C LYS A 211 2.06 -1.51 5.00
N VAL A 212 3.16 -1.78 4.31
CA VAL A 212 3.25 -1.61 2.85
C VAL A 212 2.31 -2.56 2.11
N LEU A 213 2.22 -3.82 2.55
CA LEU A 213 1.21 -4.76 2.03
C LEU A 213 -0.20 -4.20 2.25
N GLY A 214 -0.49 -3.59 3.40
CA GLY A 214 -1.76 -2.87 3.60
C GLY A 214 -2.00 -1.78 2.56
N TYR A 215 -0.99 -0.99 2.20
CA TYR A 215 -1.11 0.07 1.19
C TYR A 215 -1.30 -0.47 -0.24
N PHE A 216 -0.68 -1.60 -0.60
CA PHE A 216 -0.88 -2.22 -1.92
C PHE A 216 -2.32 -2.65 -2.18
N SER A 217 -3.15 -2.83 -1.15
CA SER A 217 -4.57 -3.21 -1.31
C SER A 217 -5.42 -2.16 -2.06
N GLN A 218 -4.87 -0.94 -2.19
CA GLN A 218 -5.45 0.19 -2.92
C GLN A 218 -5.32 0.03 -4.44
N ILE A 219 -4.40 -0.83 -4.92
CA ILE A 219 -4.10 -1.03 -6.34
C ILE A 219 -4.82 -2.30 -6.81
N LYS A 220 -5.84 -2.15 -7.64
CA LYS A 220 -6.71 -3.24 -8.10
C LYS A 220 -6.16 -3.92 -9.36
N GLY A 221 -6.36 -5.24 -9.46
CA GLY A 221 -6.11 -6.01 -10.69
C GLY A 221 -4.67 -6.04 -11.20
N TYR A 222 -3.67 -5.69 -10.38
CA TYR A 222 -2.27 -5.72 -10.80
C TYR A 222 -1.57 -7.02 -10.39
N GLY A 223 -1.30 -7.87 -11.39
CA GLY A 223 -0.88 -9.26 -11.16
C GLY A 223 0.40 -9.46 -10.32
N LYS A 224 1.36 -8.51 -10.36
CA LYS A 224 2.56 -8.60 -9.50
C LYS A 224 2.21 -8.47 -8.02
N ILE A 225 1.23 -7.63 -7.67
CA ILE A 225 0.76 -7.48 -6.28
C ILE A 225 -0.02 -8.72 -5.85
N GLU A 226 -0.86 -9.28 -6.72
CA GLU A 226 -1.59 -10.51 -6.41
C GLU A 226 -0.64 -11.66 -6.04
N ARG A 227 0.39 -11.89 -6.87
CA ARG A 227 1.43 -12.90 -6.60
C ARG A 227 2.17 -12.62 -5.29
N LEU A 228 2.44 -11.35 -4.99
CA LEU A 228 3.08 -10.98 -3.73
C LEU A 228 2.21 -11.38 -2.52
N TYR A 229 0.91 -11.09 -2.55
CA TYR A 229 -0.01 -11.51 -1.49
C TYR A 229 -0.12 -13.03 -1.38
N GLU A 230 -0.11 -13.77 -2.49
CA GLU A 230 -0.10 -15.24 -2.46
C GLU A 230 1.15 -15.79 -1.76
N LEU A 231 2.32 -15.19 -2.03
CA LEU A 231 3.57 -15.55 -1.36
C LEU A 231 3.53 -15.25 0.15
N TYR A 232 3.02 -14.08 0.55
CA TYR A 232 2.89 -13.72 1.97
C TYR A 232 1.83 -14.56 2.68
N TYR A 233 0.72 -14.89 2.02
CA TYR A 233 -0.30 -15.79 2.56
C TYR A 233 0.33 -17.14 2.87
N LYS A 234 1.01 -17.75 1.89
CA LYS A 234 1.72 -19.02 2.08
C LYS A 234 2.75 -18.93 3.21
N LYS A 235 3.56 -17.87 3.25
CA LYS A 235 4.54 -17.63 4.32
C LYS A 235 3.86 -17.64 5.70
N PHE A 236 2.80 -16.86 5.89
CA PHE A 236 2.15 -16.74 7.20
C PHE A 236 1.43 -18.02 7.64
N ILE A 237 0.86 -18.78 6.71
CA ILE A 237 0.31 -20.11 7.01
C ILE A 237 1.41 -21.05 7.50
N LEU A 238 2.57 -21.08 6.83
CA LEU A 238 3.71 -21.92 7.22
C LEU A 238 4.32 -21.51 8.56
N GLU A 239 4.28 -20.22 8.90
CA GLU A 239 4.73 -19.68 10.18
C GLU A 239 3.69 -19.85 11.31
N GLY A 240 2.47 -20.30 10.99
CA GLY A 240 1.36 -20.39 11.94
C GLY A 240 0.78 -19.03 12.36
N ASN A 241 1.09 -17.95 11.63
CA ASN A 241 0.62 -16.61 11.92
C ASN A 241 -0.74 -16.36 11.23
N LEU A 242 -1.80 -16.89 11.83
CA LEU A 242 -3.14 -16.88 11.23
C LEU A 242 -3.79 -15.48 11.16
N ASP A 243 -3.45 -14.56 12.07
CA ASP A 243 -3.93 -13.18 12.07
C ASP A 243 -3.38 -12.41 10.86
N ALA A 244 -2.07 -12.50 10.63
CA ALA A 244 -1.46 -11.91 9.44
C ALA A 244 -1.94 -12.57 8.14
N ALA A 245 -2.12 -13.89 8.13
CA ALA A 245 -2.66 -14.62 6.98
C ALA A 245 -4.09 -14.17 6.64
N TYR A 246 -4.91 -13.88 7.66
CA TYR A 246 -6.27 -13.36 7.51
C TYR A 246 -6.30 -11.99 6.84
N ASP A 247 -5.53 -11.02 7.33
CA ASP A 247 -5.51 -9.68 6.72
C ASP A 247 -5.00 -9.74 5.27
N ILE A 248 -4.00 -10.59 5.00
CA ILE A 248 -3.48 -10.81 3.64
C ILE A 248 -4.55 -11.40 2.72
N ILE A 249 -5.32 -12.40 3.17
CA ILE A 249 -6.34 -13.01 2.32
C ILE A 249 -7.47 -12.02 2.01
N LEU A 250 -7.88 -11.20 2.96
CA LEU A 250 -8.88 -10.16 2.73
C LEU A 250 -8.38 -9.11 1.74
N ASN A 251 -7.12 -8.68 1.87
CA ASN A 251 -6.51 -7.76 0.91
C ASN A 251 -6.44 -8.38 -0.49
N LEU A 252 -6.07 -9.66 -0.60
CA LEU A 252 -6.03 -10.38 -1.87
C LEU A 252 -7.41 -10.48 -2.53
N ILE A 253 -8.45 -10.82 -1.77
CA ILE A 253 -9.83 -10.86 -2.26
C ILE A 253 -10.26 -9.45 -2.71
N ASN A 254 -9.93 -8.43 -1.93
CA ASN A 254 -10.26 -7.04 -2.23
C ASN A 254 -9.59 -6.53 -3.52
N ILE A 255 -8.33 -6.88 -3.80
CA ILE A 255 -7.67 -6.47 -5.05
C ILE A 255 -8.15 -7.24 -6.29
N ARG A 256 -8.61 -8.48 -6.08
CA ARG A 256 -9.14 -9.37 -7.14
C ARG A 256 -10.62 -9.17 -7.41
N GLU A 257 -11.35 -8.60 -6.45
CA GLU A 257 -12.82 -8.49 -6.44
C GLU A 257 -13.54 -9.85 -6.53
N ARG A 258 -12.81 -10.94 -6.23
CA ARG A 258 -13.31 -12.31 -6.22
C ARG A 258 -12.49 -13.14 -5.24
N TYR A 259 -13.09 -14.21 -4.74
CA TYR A 259 -12.45 -15.17 -3.85
C TYR A 259 -12.43 -16.57 -4.46
N THR A 260 -11.48 -17.40 -4.00
CA THR A 260 -11.45 -18.83 -4.33
C THR A 260 -12.09 -19.67 -3.23
N ARG A 261 -12.36 -20.93 -3.53
CA ARG A 261 -12.91 -21.87 -2.56
C ARG A 261 -11.99 -22.07 -1.36
N GLU A 262 -10.69 -22.18 -1.60
CA GLU A 262 -9.66 -22.39 -0.58
C GLU A 262 -9.59 -21.21 0.39
N GLN A 263 -9.67 -19.99 -0.13
CA GLN A 263 -9.74 -18.77 0.68
C GLN A 263 -10.99 -18.75 1.56
N LEU A 264 -12.13 -19.15 1.00
CA LEU A 264 -13.39 -19.22 1.75
C LEU A 264 -13.34 -20.30 2.85
N ILE A 265 -12.73 -21.46 2.57
CA ILE A 265 -12.48 -22.52 3.56
C ILE A 265 -11.60 -21.99 4.70
N PHE A 266 -10.51 -21.28 4.39
CA PHE A 266 -9.62 -20.70 5.39
C PHE A 266 -10.36 -19.72 6.32
N ILE A 267 -11.13 -18.79 5.76
CA ILE A 267 -11.90 -17.81 6.56
C ILE A 267 -12.95 -18.53 7.43
N LYS A 268 -13.62 -19.57 6.90
CA LYS A 268 -14.56 -20.38 7.70
C LYS A 268 -13.86 -21.10 8.85
N ALA A 269 -12.70 -21.68 8.57
CA ALA A 269 -11.91 -22.40 9.55
C ALA A 269 -11.47 -21.47 10.70
N LEU A 270 -11.05 -20.25 10.40
CA LEU A 270 -10.80 -19.22 11.42
C LEU A 270 -12.02 -18.94 12.30
N ALA A 271 -13.20 -18.82 11.68
CA ALA A 271 -14.43 -18.47 12.38
C ALA A 271 -14.95 -19.58 13.32
N LEU A 272 -14.86 -20.84 12.88
CA LEU A 272 -15.60 -21.95 13.51
C LEU A 272 -14.74 -23.13 13.97
N PHE A 273 -13.56 -23.32 13.38
CA PHE A 273 -12.77 -24.53 13.58
C PHE A 273 -11.80 -24.36 14.76
N ASP A 274 -11.62 -25.42 15.54
CA ASP A 274 -10.80 -25.41 16.76
C ASP A 274 -9.89 -26.65 16.82
N SER A 275 -9.36 -27.06 15.66
CA SER A 275 -8.47 -28.21 15.52
C SER A 275 -7.51 -28.02 14.34
N GLU A 276 -6.82 -29.09 13.95
CA GLU A 276 -5.90 -29.09 12.81
C GLU A 276 -6.63 -29.34 11.48
N LEU A 277 -6.29 -28.55 10.46
CA LEU A 277 -6.75 -28.72 9.08
C LEU A 277 -5.58 -29.14 8.20
N ASP A 278 -5.82 -30.03 7.23
CA ASP A 278 -4.82 -30.34 6.21
C ASP A 278 -4.56 -29.12 5.33
N MET A 279 -3.28 -28.78 5.16
CA MET A 279 -2.86 -27.54 4.50
C MET A 279 -3.32 -27.47 3.04
N GLU A 280 -3.41 -28.60 2.36
CA GLU A 280 -3.90 -28.72 0.97
C GLU A 280 -5.31 -28.13 0.78
N MET A 281 -6.13 -28.12 1.83
CA MET A 281 -7.50 -27.58 1.79
C MET A 281 -7.53 -26.05 1.63
N ILE A 282 -6.45 -25.37 2.01
CA ILE A 282 -6.33 -23.91 1.98
C ILE A 282 -5.17 -23.41 1.10
N LEU A 283 -4.19 -24.27 0.81
CA LEU A 283 -3.03 -24.01 -0.04
C LEU A 283 -2.76 -25.22 -0.96
N LYS A 284 -3.12 -25.10 -2.25
CA LYS A 284 -2.92 -26.20 -3.21
C LYS A 284 -1.46 -26.61 -3.33
N GLY A 285 -1.23 -27.92 -3.29
CA GLY A 285 0.10 -28.51 -3.48
C GLY A 285 1.01 -28.44 -2.25
N GLU A 286 0.52 -27.90 -1.13
CA GLU A 286 1.26 -27.88 0.13
C GLU A 286 0.84 -29.04 1.03
N ASN A 287 1.83 -29.69 1.62
CA ASN A 287 1.63 -30.80 2.56
C ASN A 287 1.81 -30.32 3.99
N GLY A 288 1.07 -30.91 4.92
CA GLY A 288 1.18 -30.63 6.35
C GLY A 288 -0.16 -30.26 6.97
N ARG A 289 -0.11 -29.75 8.19
CA ARG A 289 -1.28 -29.35 8.95
C ARG A 289 -1.14 -27.96 9.51
N VAL A 290 -2.27 -27.29 9.64
CA VAL A 290 -2.39 -25.95 10.22
C VAL A 290 -3.30 -26.05 11.43
N SER A 291 -2.82 -25.64 12.60
CA SER A 291 -3.63 -25.64 13.82
C SER A 291 -4.46 -24.36 13.90
N PHE A 292 -5.77 -24.53 14.08
CA PHE A 292 -6.74 -23.46 14.37
C PHE A 292 -7.15 -23.45 15.85
N GLU A 293 -6.38 -24.13 16.72
CA GLU A 293 -6.59 -24.13 18.15
C GLU A 293 -6.20 -22.79 18.76
N ASN A 294 -6.94 -22.34 19.79
CA ASN A 294 -6.63 -21.13 20.56
C ASN A 294 -6.62 -19.81 19.74
N ILE A 295 -7.37 -19.74 18.64
CA ILE A 295 -7.57 -18.49 17.91
C ILE A 295 -8.31 -17.49 18.79
N ASP A 296 -7.80 -16.25 18.84
CA ASP A 296 -8.41 -15.14 19.57
C ASP A 296 -9.86 -14.91 19.13
N GLU A 297 -10.77 -14.76 20.09
CA GLU A 297 -12.21 -14.63 19.81
C GLU A 297 -12.51 -13.40 18.94
N LYS A 298 -11.74 -12.30 19.03
CA LYS A 298 -11.93 -11.14 18.14
C LYS A 298 -11.61 -11.51 16.70
N LEU A 299 -10.57 -12.31 16.46
CA LEU A 299 -10.25 -12.80 15.12
C LEU A 299 -11.34 -13.75 14.61
N ARG A 300 -11.88 -14.64 15.46
CA ARG A 300 -13.01 -15.52 15.09
C ARG A 300 -14.24 -14.72 14.67
N ILE A 301 -14.59 -13.68 15.42
CA ILE A 301 -15.73 -12.80 15.12
C ILE A 301 -15.51 -12.04 13.81
N LYS A 302 -14.32 -11.45 13.62
CA LYS A 302 -13.94 -10.78 12.36
C LYS A 302 -14.09 -11.74 11.18
N ALA A 303 -13.52 -12.94 11.28
CA ALA A 303 -13.58 -13.94 10.23
C ALA A 303 -15.02 -14.36 9.91
N ALA A 304 -15.89 -14.51 10.91
CA ALA A 304 -17.30 -14.82 10.70
C ALA A 304 -18.04 -13.71 9.92
N ILE A 305 -17.81 -12.44 10.29
CA ILE A 305 -18.40 -11.28 9.60
C ILE A 305 -17.88 -11.17 8.16
N SER A 306 -16.58 -11.34 7.96
CA SER A 306 -15.98 -11.34 6.62
C SER A 306 -16.49 -12.50 5.78
N PHE A 307 -16.64 -13.70 6.35
CA PHE A 307 -17.24 -14.84 5.65
C PHE A 307 -18.67 -14.52 5.21
N TYR A 308 -19.52 -14.03 6.13
CA TYR A 308 -20.90 -13.68 5.83
C TYR A 308 -21.01 -12.66 4.69
N SER A 309 -20.12 -11.68 4.67
CA SER A 309 -20.07 -10.66 3.62
C SER A 309 -19.73 -11.24 2.24
N LEU A 310 -18.97 -12.35 2.20
CA LEU A 310 -18.60 -13.06 0.97
C LEU A 310 -19.64 -14.12 0.57
N ASN A 311 -20.25 -14.80 1.54
CA ASN A 311 -21.24 -15.85 1.34
C ASN A 311 -22.30 -15.88 2.46
N LYS A 312 -23.44 -15.22 2.21
CA LYS A 312 -24.55 -15.10 3.16
C LYS A 312 -25.36 -16.38 3.38
N MET A 313 -25.14 -17.43 2.58
CA MET A 313 -25.97 -18.64 2.58
C MET A 313 -25.48 -19.74 3.55
N ASP A 314 -24.35 -19.54 4.23
CA ASP A 314 -23.79 -20.55 5.12
C ASP A 314 -24.47 -20.54 6.49
N SER A 315 -25.20 -21.61 6.79
CA SER A 315 -26.02 -21.71 8.01
C SER A 315 -25.20 -21.67 9.29
N GLU A 316 -24.02 -22.29 9.32
CA GLU A 316 -23.20 -22.37 10.54
C GLU A 316 -22.64 -21.00 10.92
N ILE A 317 -22.18 -20.23 9.93
CA ILE A 317 -21.72 -18.85 10.13
C ILE A 317 -22.89 -17.97 10.56
N ASN A 318 -24.05 -18.09 9.91
CA ASN A 318 -25.24 -17.32 10.25
C ASN A 318 -25.70 -17.60 11.68
N ASP A 319 -25.78 -18.87 12.09
CA ASP A 319 -26.18 -19.27 13.44
C ASP A 319 -25.24 -18.67 14.49
N ARG A 320 -23.92 -18.69 14.24
CA ARG A 320 -22.94 -18.04 15.14
C ARG A 320 -23.18 -16.53 15.24
N LEU A 321 -23.36 -15.85 14.12
CA LEU A 321 -23.56 -14.40 14.11
C LEU A 321 -24.89 -14.00 14.77
N TYR A 322 -25.98 -14.75 14.55
CA TYR A 322 -27.25 -14.55 15.25
C TYR A 322 -27.13 -14.83 16.75
N TYR A 323 -26.38 -15.86 17.15
CA TYR A 323 -26.10 -16.11 18.56
C TYR A 323 -25.38 -14.92 19.20
N LEU A 324 -24.33 -14.39 18.54
CA LEU A 324 -23.57 -13.23 19.03
C LEU A 324 -24.44 -11.97 19.09
N LYS A 325 -25.27 -11.71 18.07
CA LYS A 325 -26.24 -10.59 18.05
C LYS A 325 -27.14 -10.59 19.28
N ASN A 326 -27.60 -11.76 19.72
CA ASN A 326 -28.55 -11.87 20.82
C ASN A 326 -27.89 -11.98 22.19
N ASN A 327 -26.69 -12.56 22.28
CA ASN A 327 -26.09 -12.97 23.56
C ASN A 327 -24.74 -12.32 23.87
N SER A 328 -24.12 -11.57 22.95
CA SER A 328 -22.84 -10.91 23.23
C SER A 328 -22.97 -9.87 24.35
N LEU A 329 -22.01 -9.88 25.28
CA LEU A 329 -21.88 -8.85 26.32
C LEU A 329 -21.44 -7.50 25.75
N ASP A 330 -20.86 -7.50 24.55
CA ASP A 330 -20.45 -6.30 23.84
C ASP A 330 -21.67 -5.68 23.13
N SER A 331 -22.15 -4.55 23.65
CA SER A 331 -23.29 -3.82 23.09
C SER A 331 -23.00 -3.22 21.72
N GLU A 332 -21.75 -2.84 21.43
CA GLU A 332 -21.36 -2.29 20.13
C GLU A 332 -21.41 -3.39 19.07
N LEU A 333 -20.88 -4.58 19.40
CA LEU A 333 -20.95 -5.74 18.52
C LEU A 333 -22.41 -6.13 18.23
N ARG A 334 -23.30 -6.12 19.24
CA ARG A 334 -24.72 -6.42 19.03
C ARG A 334 -25.41 -5.39 18.13
N ALA A 335 -25.10 -4.11 18.30
CA ALA A 335 -25.64 -3.05 17.44
C ALA A 335 -25.17 -3.23 15.99
N PHE A 336 -23.86 -3.42 15.78
CA PHE A 336 -23.28 -3.67 14.46
C PHE A 336 -23.88 -4.89 13.76
N LEU A 337 -24.00 -6.02 14.46
CA LEU A 337 -24.60 -7.24 13.92
C LEU A 337 -26.11 -7.09 13.66
N SER A 338 -26.79 -6.21 14.40
CA SER A 338 -28.20 -5.92 14.15
C SER A 338 -28.40 -5.22 12.82
N GLU A 339 -27.55 -4.23 12.51
CA GLU A 339 -27.57 -3.51 11.23
C GLU A 339 -27.10 -4.38 10.05
N THR A 340 -26.17 -5.32 10.29
CA THR A 340 -25.52 -6.11 9.21
C THR A 340 -26.32 -7.35 8.79
N LEU A 341 -27.11 -7.93 9.70
CA LEU A 341 -27.87 -9.18 9.48
C LEU A 341 -29.34 -8.95 9.12
N GLU A 342 -29.78 -7.70 8.99
CA GLU A 342 -31.04 -7.33 8.33
C GLU A 342 -30.92 -7.45 6.80
#